data_AF-A0AAN5CX08-F1
#
_entry.id   AF-A0AAN5CX08-F1
#
_cell.length_a   1.000
_cell.length_b   1.000
_cell.length_c   1.000
_cell.angle_alpha   90.00
_cell.angle_beta   90.00
_cell.angle_gamma   90.00
#
_symmetry.space_group_name_H-M   'P 1'
#
loop_
_entity.id
_entity.type
_entity.pdbx_description
1 polymer ?
#
loop_
_entity_poly.entity_id
_entity_poly.type
_entity_poly.pdbx_seq_one_letter_code
_entity_poly.pdbx_strand_id
1 'polypeptide(L)'
;QFEHKAFDANPTKNRDKKQIKHLEKNDFVEEFVTCLDESRVELGDKKTYIDASWMYDLQHLDRKYIVTPIPMESTMEDFWQMVWEQKALCVVLMGPKNKKV
;
A
#
# COMPACT_ATOMS: atom_id res chain seq x y z
N GLN A 1 -6.82 5.08 21.99
CA GLN A 1 -7.04 3.71 21.51
C GLN A 1 -6.67 3.71 20.03
N PHE A 2 -5.42 3.38 19.71
CA PHE A 2 -4.84 3.54 18.37
C PHE A 2 -4.10 2.25 17.99
N GLU A 3 -4.81 1.17 17.71
CA GLU A 3 -4.18 -0.10 17.33
C GLU A 3 -5.04 -0.85 16.31
N HIS A 4 -5.03 -0.39 15.07
CA HIS A 4 -5.52 -1.14 13.90
C HIS A 4 -4.52 -1.06 12.73
N LYS A 5 -3.22 -0.92 13.05
CA LYS A 5 -2.15 -1.00 12.05
C LYS A 5 -1.98 -2.45 11.66
N ALA A 6 -1.73 -2.72 10.38
CA ALA A 6 -1.63 -4.08 9.86
C ALA A 6 -0.54 -4.92 10.56
N PHE A 7 -0.92 -5.69 11.58
CA PHE A 7 -0.01 -6.56 12.35
C PHE A 7 -0.28 -8.03 12.06
N ASP A 8 -1.48 -8.38 11.58
CA ASP A 8 -1.85 -9.78 11.26
C ASP A 8 -1.18 -10.31 9.99
N ALA A 9 -0.72 -9.41 9.11
CA ALA A 9 -0.04 -9.76 7.87
C ALA A 9 1.40 -9.29 7.93
N ASN A 10 2.36 -10.22 7.88
CA ASN A 10 3.79 -9.98 8.07
C ASN A 10 4.31 -8.82 7.18
N PRO A 11 4.46 -7.59 7.73
CA PRO A 11 4.62 -6.38 6.93
C PRO A 11 6.08 -6.16 6.47
N THR A 12 6.98 -7.08 6.84
CA THR A 12 8.43 -6.91 6.71
C THR A 12 8.98 -7.07 5.29
N LYS A 13 8.24 -7.67 4.36
CA LYS A 13 8.69 -7.76 2.95
C LYS A 13 8.59 -6.44 2.19
N ASN A 14 7.62 -5.59 2.54
CA ASN A 14 7.25 -4.43 1.74
C ASN A 14 7.65 -3.07 2.35
N ARG A 15 8.44 -3.08 3.42
CA ARG A 15 9.00 -1.87 4.04
C ARG A 15 10.49 -1.76 3.73
N ASP A 16 10.90 -0.69 3.05
CA ASP A 16 12.32 -0.45 2.79
C ASP A 16 13.05 -0.24 4.14
N LYS A 17 14.07 -1.08 4.39
CA LYS A 17 14.90 -1.02 5.60
C LYS A 17 15.58 0.34 5.79
N LYS A 18 15.78 1.12 4.72
CA LYS A 18 16.29 2.50 4.79
C LYS A 18 15.25 3.50 5.28
N GLN A 19 13.97 3.30 4.97
CA GLN A 19 12.87 4.15 5.45
C GLN A 19 12.68 3.98 6.96
N ILE A 20 12.80 2.76 7.49
CA ILE A 20 12.73 2.48 8.94
C ILE A 20 13.79 3.27 9.72
N LYS A 21 15.04 3.33 9.22
CA LYS A 21 16.13 4.10 9.85
C LYS A 21 15.96 5.62 9.73
N HIS A 22 15.25 6.11 8.71
CA HIS A 22 14.98 7.54 8.54
C HIS A 22 13.88 8.01 9.50
N LEU A 23 12.89 7.16 9.77
CA LEU A 23 11.79 7.39 10.72
C LEU A 23 12.27 7.54 12.17
N GLU A 24 13.36 6.86 12.55
CA GLU A 24 13.95 6.99 13.89
C GLU A 24 14.71 8.30 14.12
N LYS A 25 14.99 9.07 13.05
CA LYS A 25 15.97 10.16 13.10
C LYS A 25 15.39 11.56 12.91
N ASN A 26 14.15 11.70 12.43
CA ASN A 26 13.53 12.98 12.14
C ASN A 26 12.19 13.10 12.91
N ASP A 27 12.08 14.06 13.83
CA ASP A 27 10.86 14.42 14.58
C ASP A 27 9.66 14.84 13.68
N PHE A 28 9.88 14.95 12.36
CA PHE A 28 8.82 14.99 11.36
C PHE A 28 8.60 13.59 10.82
N VAL A 29 7.76 12.83 11.51
CA VAL A 29 7.19 11.62 10.96
C VAL A 29 6.18 12.11 9.90
N GLU A 30 6.58 12.20 8.64
CA GLU A 30 5.63 11.85 7.58
C GLU A 30 5.27 10.41 7.90
N GLU A 31 4.21 10.24 8.69
CA GLU A 31 3.66 8.94 9.02
C GLU A 31 3.25 8.35 7.68
N PHE A 32 4.14 7.54 7.10
CA PHE A 32 3.81 6.72 5.95
C PHE A 32 2.62 5.88 6.39
N VAL A 33 1.43 6.34 6.01
CA VAL A 33 0.16 5.78 6.42
C VAL A 33 0.11 4.38 5.82
N THR A 34 0.35 3.40 6.67
CA THR A 34 0.21 1.98 6.32
C THR A 34 -1.25 1.63 6.19
N CYS A 35 -1.59 0.67 5.32
CA CYS A 35 -2.94 0.15 5.22
C CYS A 35 -3.43 -0.43 6.56
N LEU A 36 -4.73 -0.29 6.81
CA LEU A 36 -5.41 -0.87 7.97
C LEU A 36 -5.83 -2.31 7.68
N ASP A 37 -5.79 -3.17 8.69
CA ASP A 37 -6.17 -4.58 8.55
C ASP A 37 -7.58 -4.77 7.99
N GLU A 38 -8.54 -3.91 8.36
CA GLU A 38 -9.93 -4.03 7.87
C GLU A 38 -10.07 -3.74 6.37
N SER A 39 -9.16 -2.95 5.82
CA SER A 39 -9.20 -2.46 4.44
C SER A 39 -8.16 -3.09 3.53
N ARG A 40 -7.20 -3.85 4.07
CA ARG A 40 -6.04 -4.30 3.31
C ARG A 40 -6.40 -5.21 2.14
N VAL A 41 -5.61 -5.13 1.09
CA VAL A 41 -5.64 -6.10 -0.01
C VAL A 41 -4.83 -7.33 0.39
N GLU A 42 -5.36 -8.53 0.15
CA GLU A 42 -4.69 -9.79 0.43
C GLU A 42 -4.18 -10.40 -0.88
N LEU A 43 -2.92 -10.88 -0.89
CA LEU A 43 -2.31 -11.52 -2.06
C LEU A 43 -2.17 -13.04 -1.90
N GLY A 44 -2.63 -13.76 -2.93
CA GLY A 44 -2.55 -15.21 -3.05
C GLY A 44 -3.19 -16.00 -1.90
N ASP A 45 -2.96 -17.32 -1.89
CA ASP A 45 -3.58 -18.23 -0.92
C ASP A 45 -3.09 -18.03 0.53
N LYS A 46 -1.91 -17.42 0.70
CA LYS A 46 -1.28 -17.19 2.01
C LYS A 46 -1.54 -15.81 2.58
N LYS A 47 -2.41 -15.00 1.96
CA LYS A 47 -2.75 -13.63 2.38
C LYS A 47 -1.51 -12.78 2.63
N THR A 48 -0.55 -12.85 1.71
CA THR A 48 0.72 -12.12 1.81
C THR A 48 0.44 -10.62 1.89
N TYR A 49 1.17 -9.92 2.76
CA TYR A 49 0.98 -8.49 2.98
C TYR A 49 1.44 -7.66 1.76
N ILE A 50 0.59 -6.75 1.31
CA ILE A 50 0.96 -5.60 0.48
C ILE A 50 0.37 -4.35 1.11
N ASP A 51 1.11 -3.24 1.06
CA ASP A 51 0.65 -1.95 1.57
C ASP A 51 -0.35 -1.31 0.60
N ALA A 52 -1.56 -1.86 0.59
CA ALA A 52 -2.65 -1.41 -0.26
C ALA A 52 -3.98 -1.55 0.47
N SER A 53 -4.86 -0.58 0.27
CA SER A 53 -6.20 -0.54 0.87
C SER A 53 -7.28 -0.51 -0.20
N TRP A 54 -8.35 -1.27 0.04
CA TRP A 54 -9.62 -1.10 -0.64
C TRP A 54 -10.28 0.21 -0.24
N MET A 55 -10.70 0.98 -1.24
CA MET A 55 -11.59 2.12 -1.07
C MET A 55 -12.94 1.83 -1.71
N TYR A 56 -13.98 2.23 -0.99
CA TYR A 56 -15.37 2.05 -1.39
C TYR A 56 -15.85 3.25 -2.20
N ASP A 57 -16.68 2.98 -3.20
CA ASP A 57 -17.46 4.02 -3.85
C ASP A 57 -18.49 4.58 -2.84
N LEU A 58 -18.53 5.89 -2.65
CA LEU A 58 -19.49 6.54 -1.75
C LEU A 58 -20.95 6.31 -2.18
N GLN A 59 -21.20 6.12 -3.48
CA GLN A 59 -22.56 5.97 -4.03
C GLN A 59 -23.06 4.54 -4.02
N HIS A 60 -22.16 3.58 -4.25
CA HIS A 60 -22.51 2.17 -4.43
C HIS A 60 -22.03 1.28 -3.29
N LEU A 61 -21.24 1.79 -2.34
CA LEU A 61 -20.65 1.06 -1.20
C LEU A 61 -19.92 -0.24 -1.57
N ASP A 62 -19.59 -0.41 -2.85
CA ASP A 62 -18.81 -1.51 -3.36
C ASP A 62 -17.31 -1.15 -3.35
N ARG A 63 -16.46 -2.15 -3.09
CA ARG A 63 -15.00 -2.02 -3.22
C ARG A 63 -14.68 -1.77 -4.69
N LYS A 64 -14.31 -0.53 -5.03
CA LYS A 64 -14.15 -0.10 -6.42
C LYS A 64 -12.73 0.29 -6.75
N TYR A 65 -11.97 0.74 -5.76
CA TYR A 65 -10.62 1.24 -5.96
C TYR A 65 -9.64 0.57 -4.99
N ILE A 66 -8.41 0.40 -5.45
CA ILE A 66 -7.27 0.04 -4.62
C ILE A 66 -6.35 1.24 -4.59
N VAL A 67 -5.97 1.68 -3.39
CA VAL A 67 -4.97 2.73 -3.19
C VAL A 67 -3.74 2.11 -2.56
N THR A 68 -2.58 2.43 -3.12
CA THR A 68 -1.28 1.90 -2.68
C THR A 68 -0.20 2.96 -2.92
N PRO A 69 0.88 3.00 -2.12
CA PRO A 69 2.07 3.77 -2.43
C PRO A 69 2.69 3.37 -3.77
N ILE A 70 3.59 4.21 -4.30
CA ILE A 70 4.37 3.85 -5.49
C ILE A 70 5.20 2.59 -5.16
N PRO A 71 5.12 1.52 -5.96
CA PRO A 71 5.86 0.30 -5.69
C PRO A 71 7.36 0.55 -5.73
N MET A 72 8.07 -0.03 -4.77
CA MET A 72 9.54 -0.02 -4.74
C MET A 72 10.07 -1.22 -5.52
N GLU A 73 11.37 -1.24 -5.83
CA GLU A 73 11.99 -2.40 -6.50
C GLU A 73 11.71 -3.72 -5.77
N SER A 74 11.72 -3.71 -4.44
CA SER A 74 11.45 -4.89 -3.61
C SER A 74 9.99 -5.34 -3.61
N THR A 75 9.05 -4.49 -4.02
CA THR A 75 7.60 -4.73 -3.93
C THR A 75 6.92 -4.71 -5.30
N MET A 76 7.71 -4.62 -6.38
CA MET A 76 7.20 -4.53 -7.75
C MET A 76 6.48 -5.81 -8.18
N GLU A 77 6.99 -6.97 -7.77
CA GLU A 77 6.36 -8.26 -8.06
C GLU A 77 5.00 -8.38 -7.36
N ASP A 78 4.95 -8.09 -6.05
CA ASP A 78 3.72 -8.09 -5.26
C ASP A 78 2.69 -7.10 -5.83
N PHE A 79 3.12 -5.93 -6.32
CA PHE A 79 2.25 -4.95 -6.97
C PHE A 79 1.60 -5.51 -8.24
N TRP A 80 2.36 -6.15 -9.13
CA TRP A 80 1.79 -6.73 -10.34
C TRP A 80 0.94 -7.96 -10.06
N GLN A 81 1.29 -8.77 -9.06
CA GLN A 81 0.43 -9.84 -8.57
C GLN A 81 -0.91 -9.28 -8.11
N MET A 82 -0.92 -8.18 -7.35
CA MET A 82 -2.15 -7.50 -6.93
C MET A 82 -3.01 -7.08 -8.12
N VAL A 83 -2.42 -6.42 -9.11
CA VAL A 83 -3.13 -5.95 -10.32
C VAL A 83 -3.79 -7.12 -11.05
N TRP A 84 -3.08 -8.23 -11.19
CA TRP A 84 -3.57 -9.43 -11.84
C TRP A 84 -4.70 -10.12 -11.06
N GLU A 85 -4.49 -10.42 -9.78
CA GLU A 85 -5.45 -11.13 -8.93
C GLU A 85 -6.75 -10.35 -8.75
N GLN A 86 -6.65 -9.03 -8.58
CA GLN A 86 -7.81 -8.15 -8.40
C GLN A 86 -8.45 -7.70 -9.73
N LYS A 87 -7.94 -8.20 -10.86
CA LYS A 87 -8.44 -7.90 -12.22
C LYS A 87 -8.53 -6.39 -12.49
N ALA A 88 -7.54 -5.63 -12.02
CA ALA A 88 -7.52 -4.19 -12.21
C ALA A 88 -7.37 -3.86 -13.70
N LEU A 89 -8.34 -3.11 -14.24
CA LEU A 89 -8.38 -2.74 -15.66
C LEU A 89 -7.50 -1.52 -15.98
N CYS A 90 -7.20 -0.71 -14.97
CA CYS A 90 -6.46 0.54 -15.13
C CYS A 90 -5.63 0.84 -13.88
N VAL A 91 -4.39 1.30 -14.10
CA VAL A 91 -3.52 1.83 -13.05
C VAL A 91 -3.33 3.32 -13.32
N VAL A 92 -3.67 4.15 -12.33
CA VAL A 92 -3.49 5.60 -12.39
C VAL A 92 -2.38 5.99 -11.43
N LEU A 93 -1.29 6.53 -11.96
CA LEU A 93 -0.22 7.10 -11.16
C LEU A 93 -0.48 8.58 -10.93
N MET A 94 -0.62 8.99 -9.67
CA MET A 94 -0.71 10.39 -9.28
C MET A 94 0.65 10.86 -8.80
N GLY A 95 1.29 11.76 -9.56
CA GLY A 95 2.59 12.32 -9.22
C GLY A 95 2.72 13.77 -9.70
N PRO A 96 3.67 14.54 -9.14
CA PRO A 96 3.93 15.89 -9.62
C PRO A 96 4.24 15.84 -11.12
N LYS A 97 3.69 16.79 -11.90
CA LYS A 97 4.09 16.96 -13.31
C LYS A 97 5.60 17.14 -13.33
N ASN A 98 6.29 16.31 -14.12
CA ASN A 98 7.75 16.33 -14.29
C ASN A 98 8.27 17.78 -14.23
N LYS A 99 9.04 18.11 -13.18
CA LYS A 99 9.86 19.31 -13.21
C LYS A 99 10.86 19.05 -14.34
N LYS A 100 10.66 19.68 -15.49
CA LYS A 100 11.67 19.68 -16.54
C LYS A 100 12.96 20.19 -15.89
N VAL A 101 14.01 19.36 -16.00
CA VAL A 101 15.39 19.71 -15.67
C VAL A 101 15.79 20.95 -16.46
#